data_AF-A0A9D2GLC5-F1
#
_entry.id   AF-A0A9D2GLC5-F1
#
_cell.length_a   1.000
_cell.length_b   1.000
_cell.length_c   1.000
_cell.angle_alpha   90.00
_cell.angle_beta   90.00
_cell.angle_gamma   90.00
#
_symmetry.space_group_name_H-M   'P 1'
#
loop_
_entity.id
_entity.type
_entity.pdbx_description
1 polymer ?
#
loop_
_entity_poly.entity_id
_entity_poly.type
_entity_poly.pdbx_seq_one_letter_code
_entity_poly.pdbx_strand_id
1 'polypeptide(L)'
;MTYAECDSYEEDQRSLLMLKAMLLTDEQVERHKDILTDLGADYRVSGSTAGGLQGTDLSGLTAEEIMSQAREEASSIPELDFSDEAFAADCAARAKTAAKSFATDNRGFTAEVELERENLVFFSVPYEEGWTATVDGQPAEIEEVNVGFMAVRVPEGAHTVRFSYMTPGLKNGCLITVGALVLFAAYMAGVVWLRRRRPESFLVEYPEGDRLAQRFAEDKAAEEAFLAEWEARQQAREAAFKEEEFDRILEEDSPSGHGGDPPADPPYPDPPERS
;
A
#
# COMPACT_ATOMS: atom_id res chain seq x y z
N MET A 1 35.70 -6.78 1.47
CA MET A 1 35.85 -6.93 0.02
C MET A 1 34.91 -5.97 -0.68
N THR A 2 35.47 -5.23 -1.63
CA THR A 2 34.75 -4.26 -2.45
C THR A 2 34.22 -4.90 -3.73
N TYR A 3 33.30 -4.22 -4.42
CA TYR A 3 32.82 -4.67 -5.73
C TYR A 3 33.94 -4.69 -6.77
N ALA A 4 34.81 -3.68 -6.78
CA ALA A 4 35.92 -3.59 -7.72
C ALA A 4 36.93 -4.73 -7.52
N GLU A 5 37.20 -5.10 -6.27
CA GLU A 5 38.02 -6.27 -5.95
C GLU A 5 37.37 -7.55 -6.42
N CYS A 6 36.08 -7.77 -6.12
CA CYS A 6 35.35 -8.95 -6.55
C CYS A 6 35.38 -9.10 -8.08
N ASP A 7 35.19 -8.00 -8.83
CA ASP A 7 35.20 -8.00 -10.29
C ASP A 7 36.59 -8.19 -10.92
N SER A 8 37.66 -8.18 -10.13
CA SER A 8 39.01 -8.47 -10.64
C SER A 8 39.31 -9.98 -10.78
N TYR A 9 38.53 -10.85 -10.11
CA TYR A 9 38.72 -12.30 -10.11
C TYR A 9 38.06 -12.99 -11.32
N GLU A 10 38.42 -14.25 -11.59
CA GLU A 10 37.74 -15.08 -12.60
C GLU A 10 36.31 -15.43 -12.16
N GLU A 11 35.41 -15.66 -13.13
CA GLU A 11 33.96 -15.79 -12.91
C GLU A 11 33.58 -16.96 -11.98
N ASP A 12 34.30 -18.08 -12.06
CA ASP A 12 34.15 -19.23 -11.18
C ASP A 12 34.53 -18.88 -9.73
N GLN A 13 35.64 -18.18 -9.53
CA GLN A 13 36.12 -17.75 -8.21
C GLN A 13 35.23 -16.64 -7.62
N ARG A 14 34.65 -15.75 -8.45
CA ARG A 14 33.71 -14.72 -8.00
C ARG A 14 32.52 -15.31 -7.24
N SER A 15 31.91 -16.35 -7.81
CA SER A 15 30.73 -16.98 -7.21
C SER A 15 31.04 -17.59 -5.83
N LEU A 16 32.22 -18.19 -5.68
CA LEU A 16 32.70 -18.77 -4.43
C LEU A 16 33.11 -17.70 -3.41
N LEU A 17 33.70 -16.60 -3.86
CA LEU A 17 34.00 -15.44 -3.02
C LEU A 17 32.73 -14.80 -2.45
N MET A 18 31.66 -14.68 -3.25
CA MET A 18 30.37 -14.17 -2.78
C MET A 18 29.71 -15.05 -1.70
N LEU A 19 30.05 -16.35 -1.64
CA LEU A 19 29.60 -17.21 -0.54
C LEU A 19 30.33 -16.86 0.77
N LYS A 20 31.61 -16.51 0.68
CA LYS A 20 32.50 -16.27 1.84
C LYS A 20 32.57 -14.82 2.32
N ALA A 21 32.26 -13.85 1.46
CA ALA A 21 32.31 -12.43 1.80
C ALA A 21 30.97 -11.73 1.66
N MET A 22 30.82 -10.66 2.42
CA MET A 22 29.82 -9.63 2.18
C MET A 22 30.46 -8.53 1.33
N LEU A 23 29.79 -8.14 0.25
CA LEU A 23 30.20 -7.08 -0.64
C LEU A 23 29.70 -5.74 -0.14
N LEU A 24 30.66 -4.83 0.02
CA LEU A 24 30.48 -3.47 0.51
C LEU A 24 31.03 -2.50 -0.54
N THR A 25 30.54 -1.27 -0.51
CA THR A 25 31.16 -0.16 -1.25
C THR A 25 32.47 0.27 -0.58
N ASP A 26 33.37 0.91 -1.33
CA ASP A 26 34.65 1.39 -0.80
C ASP A 26 34.47 2.32 0.40
N GLU A 27 33.44 3.17 0.38
CA GLU A 27 33.11 4.07 1.48
C GLU A 27 32.69 3.29 2.74
N GLN A 28 31.88 2.25 2.59
CA GLN A 28 31.45 1.41 3.71
C GLN A 28 32.61 0.59 4.29
N VAL A 29 33.52 0.10 3.44
CA VAL A 29 34.72 -0.60 3.90
C VAL A 29 35.59 0.34 4.74
N GLU A 30 35.83 1.56 4.27
CA GLU A 30 36.63 2.55 5.02
C GLU A 30 35.95 2.96 6.33
N ARG A 31 34.61 3.09 6.33
CA ARG A 31 33.82 3.47 7.49
C ARG A 31 33.85 2.40 8.61
N HIS A 32 33.86 1.13 8.23
CA HIS A 32 33.78 -0.01 9.17
C HIS A 32 35.08 -0.82 9.23
N LYS A 33 36.21 -0.27 8.77
CA LYS A 33 37.51 -0.98 8.73
C LYS A 33 38.01 -1.46 10.09
N ASP A 34 37.49 -0.90 11.18
CA ASP A 34 37.80 -1.29 12.56
C ASP A 34 37.26 -2.67 12.94
N ILE A 35 36.16 -3.09 12.31
CA ILE A 35 35.47 -4.35 12.62
C ILE A 35 35.53 -5.37 11.47
N LEU A 36 35.84 -4.91 10.26
CA LEU A 36 35.90 -5.76 9.08
C LEU A 36 37.21 -6.53 8.99
N THR A 37 37.10 -7.80 8.63
CA THR A 37 38.25 -8.60 8.17
C THR A 37 38.33 -8.45 6.66
N ASP A 38 39.43 -7.92 6.15
CA ASP A 38 39.57 -7.67 4.73
C ASP A 38 40.01 -8.93 4.02
N LEU A 39 39.06 -9.55 3.33
CA LEU A 39 39.32 -10.77 2.58
C LEU A 39 40.38 -10.59 1.47
N GLY A 40 40.62 -9.36 0.99
CA GLY A 40 41.63 -9.08 -0.05
C GLY A 40 43.06 -8.98 0.48
N ALA A 41 43.25 -8.51 1.71
CA ALA A 41 44.57 -8.36 2.34
C ALA A 41 44.94 -9.58 3.20
N ASP A 42 43.95 -10.19 3.87
CA ASP A 42 44.17 -11.25 4.84
C ASP A 42 44.14 -12.66 4.22
N TYR A 43 43.69 -12.80 2.97
CA TYR A 43 43.55 -14.09 2.30
C TYR A 43 44.01 -14.07 0.85
N ARG A 44 44.52 -15.21 0.39
CA ARG A 44 44.91 -15.43 -1.02
C ARG A 44 43.88 -16.32 -1.69
N VAL A 45 43.35 -15.88 -2.83
CA VAL A 45 42.49 -16.73 -3.66
C VAL A 45 43.36 -17.67 -4.49
N SER A 46 43.05 -18.96 -4.48
CA SER A 46 43.78 -19.96 -5.28
C SER A 46 43.76 -19.57 -6.76
N GLY A 47 44.94 -19.48 -7.37
CA GLY A 47 45.11 -19.04 -8.77
C GLY A 47 45.15 -17.52 -9.01
N SER A 48 44.90 -16.69 -7.99
CA SER A 48 45.03 -15.23 -8.11
C SER A 48 46.48 -14.78 -7.92
N THR A 49 46.99 -14.01 -8.89
CA THR A 49 48.23 -13.22 -8.79
C THR A 49 48.01 -11.84 -8.15
N ALA A 50 46.77 -11.47 -7.84
CA ALA A 50 46.40 -10.17 -7.30
C ALA A 50 46.37 -10.23 -5.77
N GLY A 51 47.55 -10.16 -5.15
CA GLY A 51 47.67 -10.02 -3.71
C GLY A 51 49.05 -9.48 -3.37
N GLY A 52 49.09 -8.24 -2.91
CA GLY A 52 50.29 -7.65 -2.29
C GLY A 52 50.97 -6.60 -3.16
N LEU A 53 50.67 -5.34 -2.86
CA LEU A 53 51.63 -4.29 -2.46
C LEU A 53 50.88 -2.95 -2.53
N GLN A 54 49.96 -2.73 -1.59
CA GLN A 54 49.38 -1.41 -1.33
C GLN A 54 49.89 -0.94 0.04
N GLY A 55 50.77 0.07 0.03
CA GLY A 55 51.15 0.81 1.24
C GLY A 55 52.57 0.65 1.78
N THR A 56 53.47 -0.09 1.13
CA THR A 56 54.88 -0.12 1.56
C THR A 56 55.68 1.05 0.96
N ASP A 57 56.38 1.80 1.80
CA ASP A 57 57.36 2.81 1.37
C ASP A 57 58.57 2.09 0.74
N LEU A 58 58.54 1.94 -0.58
CA LEU A 58 59.53 1.22 -1.37
C LEU A 58 60.79 2.07 -1.66
N SER A 59 60.96 3.21 -0.99
CA SER A 59 62.11 4.08 -1.22
C SER A 59 63.38 3.48 -0.59
N GLY A 60 64.22 2.82 -1.41
CA GLY A 60 65.57 2.40 -1.03
C GLY A 60 65.82 0.89 -0.95
N LEU A 61 64.86 0.04 -1.29
CA LEU A 61 65.04 -1.41 -1.38
C LEU A 61 65.42 -1.84 -2.81
N THR A 62 66.26 -2.86 -2.93
CA THR A 62 66.55 -3.48 -4.24
C THR A 62 65.37 -4.34 -4.69
N ALA A 63 65.23 -4.53 -6.01
CA ALA A 63 64.17 -5.37 -6.58
C ALA A 63 64.19 -6.81 -6.03
N GLU A 64 65.37 -7.34 -5.65
CA GLU A 64 65.49 -8.67 -5.07
C GLU A 64 64.97 -8.74 -3.63
N GLU A 65 65.18 -7.69 -2.81
CA GLU A 65 64.68 -7.60 -1.44
C GLU A 65 63.15 -7.40 -1.40
N ILE A 66 62.61 -6.62 -2.34
CA ILE A 66 61.15 -6.46 -2.49
C ILE A 66 60.51 -7.80 -2.85
N MET A 67 61.12 -8.55 -3.78
CA MET A 67 60.60 -9.85 -4.22
C MET A 67 60.75 -10.93 -3.16
N SER A 68 61.78 -10.88 -2.30
CA SER A 68 61.93 -11.83 -1.19
C SER A 68 60.94 -11.55 -0.06
N GLN A 69 60.76 -10.29 0.32
CA GLN A 69 59.78 -9.87 1.33
C GLN A 69 58.35 -10.15 0.87
N ALA A 70 58.00 -9.79 -0.37
CA ALA A 70 56.68 -10.08 -0.93
C ALA A 70 56.40 -11.60 -0.99
N ARG A 71 57.43 -12.42 -1.24
CA ARG A 71 57.28 -13.89 -1.25
C ARG A 71 57.09 -14.47 0.15
N GLU A 72 57.74 -13.90 1.17
CA GLU A 72 57.62 -14.33 2.55
C GLU A 72 56.26 -13.91 3.13
N GLU A 73 55.82 -12.67 2.86
CA GLU A 73 54.47 -12.19 3.18
C GLU A 73 53.40 -13.03 2.47
N ALA A 74 53.52 -13.25 1.15
CA ALA A 74 52.57 -14.07 0.40
C ALA A 74 52.52 -15.55 0.84
N SER A 75 53.59 -16.07 1.45
CA SER A 75 53.61 -17.42 2.02
C SER A 75 52.90 -17.51 3.39
N SER A 76 52.67 -16.38 4.06
CA SER A 76 52.02 -16.31 5.37
C SER A 76 50.51 -16.06 5.30
N ILE A 77 50.03 -15.58 4.15
CA ILE A 77 48.61 -15.30 3.91
C ILE A 77 47.84 -16.62 3.72
N PRO A 78 46.82 -16.93 4.54
CA PRO A 78 46.00 -18.13 4.37
C PRO A 78 45.29 -18.17 3.01
N GLU A 79 45.31 -19.34 2.36
CA GLU A 79 44.63 -19.57 1.09
C GLU A 79 43.15 -19.92 1.32
N LEU A 80 42.24 -19.33 0.53
CA LEU A 80 40.82 -19.68 0.61
C LEU A 80 40.58 -21.08 0.06
N ASP A 81 40.18 -21.98 0.94
CA ASP A 81 39.76 -23.34 0.59
C ASP A 81 38.24 -23.41 0.36
N PHE A 82 37.85 -23.99 -0.76
CA PHE A 82 36.46 -24.20 -1.18
C PHE A 82 36.06 -25.69 -1.18
N SER A 83 36.85 -26.55 -0.53
CA SER A 83 36.51 -27.95 -0.27
C SER A 83 35.22 -28.08 0.55
N ASP A 84 34.56 -29.24 0.46
CA ASP A 84 33.34 -29.54 1.21
C ASP A 84 33.60 -29.48 2.73
N GLU A 85 34.79 -29.91 3.19
CA GLU A 85 35.18 -29.84 4.59
C GLU A 85 35.35 -28.39 5.08
N ALA A 86 36.01 -27.53 4.29
CA ALA A 86 36.16 -26.12 4.60
C ALA A 86 34.80 -25.40 4.59
N PHE A 87 33.94 -25.73 3.63
CA PHE A 87 32.58 -25.21 3.57
C PHE A 87 31.76 -25.58 4.83
N ALA A 88 31.84 -26.84 5.27
CA ALA A 88 31.16 -27.28 6.49
C ALA A 88 31.67 -26.53 7.74
N ALA A 89 32.98 -26.28 7.82
CA ALA A 89 33.57 -25.47 8.88
C ALA A 89 33.08 -24.01 8.85
N ASP A 90 33.01 -23.39 7.66
CA ASP A 90 32.49 -22.04 7.47
C ASP A 90 31.01 -21.94 7.86
N CYS A 91 30.19 -22.91 7.46
CA CYS A 91 28.79 -22.99 7.89
C CYS A 91 28.66 -23.07 9.41
N ALA A 92 29.48 -23.90 10.07
CA ALA A 92 29.48 -24.02 11.51
C ALA A 92 29.95 -22.72 12.21
N ALA A 93 30.92 -22.02 11.64
CA ALA A 93 31.36 -20.72 12.16
C ALA A 93 30.26 -19.66 12.02
N ARG A 94 29.63 -19.56 10.84
CA ARG A 94 28.54 -18.61 10.57
C ARG A 94 27.29 -18.89 11.39
N ALA A 95 27.00 -20.16 11.67
CA ALA A 95 25.88 -20.54 12.52
C ALA A 95 26.01 -20.01 13.95
N LYS A 96 27.24 -19.79 14.45
CA LYS A 96 27.48 -19.21 15.78
C LYS A 96 27.14 -17.72 15.83
N THR A 97 27.32 -17.01 14.74
CA THR A 97 27.05 -15.56 14.62
C THR A 97 25.68 -15.28 13.99
N ALA A 98 24.90 -16.31 13.68
CA ALA A 98 23.56 -16.16 13.13
C ALA A 98 22.57 -15.71 14.21
N ALA A 99 21.45 -15.12 13.78
CA ALA A 99 20.37 -14.78 14.69
C ALA A 99 19.81 -16.04 15.37
N LYS A 100 19.68 -16.00 16.70
CA LYS A 100 19.11 -17.07 17.53
C LYS A 100 17.62 -17.22 17.30
N SER A 101 16.93 -16.10 17.10
CA SER A 101 15.51 -16.06 16.85
C SER A 101 15.19 -15.00 15.81
N PHE A 102 14.14 -15.25 15.03
CA PHE A 102 13.65 -14.35 14.00
C PHE A 102 12.12 -14.38 14.01
N ALA A 103 11.50 -13.23 14.26
CA ALA A 103 10.05 -13.08 14.32
C ALA A 103 9.62 -11.96 13.37
N THR A 104 8.59 -12.23 12.58
CA THR A 104 8.04 -11.25 11.63
C THR A 104 6.73 -10.67 12.14
N ASP A 105 6.43 -9.44 11.74
CA ASP A 105 5.14 -8.80 11.95
C ASP A 105 4.68 -8.04 10.69
N ASN A 106 3.51 -7.42 10.75
CA ASN A 106 2.92 -6.70 9.60
C ASN A 106 3.68 -5.44 9.19
N ARG A 107 4.65 -4.99 9.99
CA ARG A 107 5.41 -3.76 9.79
C ARG A 107 6.92 -4.01 9.74
N GLY A 108 7.40 -5.25 9.78
CA GLY A 108 8.82 -5.54 9.79
C GLY A 108 9.15 -6.84 10.51
N PHE A 109 10.31 -6.89 11.15
CA PHE A 109 10.81 -8.09 11.79
C PHE A 109 11.76 -7.77 12.94
N THR A 110 11.87 -8.71 13.88
CA THR A 110 12.76 -8.65 15.04
C THR A 110 13.65 -9.88 15.02
N ALA A 111 14.94 -9.67 15.28
CA ALA A 111 15.94 -10.73 15.36
C ALA A 111 16.75 -10.57 16.65
N GLU A 112 16.98 -11.69 17.35
CA GLU A 112 17.89 -11.72 18.49
C GLU A 112 19.23 -12.28 18.02
N VAL A 113 20.29 -11.54 18.28
CA VAL A 113 21.66 -11.89 17.87
C VAL A 113 22.55 -11.93 19.10
N GLU A 114 23.50 -12.86 19.11
CA GLU A 114 24.58 -12.90 20.10
C GLU A 114 25.89 -12.94 19.36
N LEU A 115 26.75 -11.96 19.62
CA LEU A 115 28.03 -11.82 18.93
C LEU A 115 29.17 -11.81 19.93
N GLU A 116 30.24 -12.55 19.62
CA GLU A 116 31.48 -12.57 20.43
C GLU A 116 32.30 -11.28 20.27
N ARG A 117 32.07 -10.54 19.18
CA ARG A 117 32.70 -9.26 18.86
C ARG A 117 31.72 -8.41 18.08
N GLU A 118 31.95 -7.10 18.08
CA GLU A 118 31.20 -6.19 17.23
C GLU A 118 31.30 -6.59 15.75
N ASN A 119 30.16 -6.63 15.04
CA ASN A 119 30.12 -7.10 13.66
C ASN A 119 28.89 -6.55 12.90
N LEU A 120 28.95 -6.61 11.55
CA LEU A 120 27.80 -6.37 10.70
C LEU A 120 26.93 -7.63 10.60
N VAL A 121 25.66 -7.51 10.95
CA VAL A 121 24.68 -8.59 10.83
C VAL A 121 23.94 -8.45 9.51
N PHE A 122 24.11 -9.44 8.64
CA PHE A 122 23.47 -9.52 7.33
C PHE A 122 22.04 -10.08 7.43
N PHE A 123 21.11 -9.45 6.69
CA PHE A 123 19.75 -9.93 6.51
C PHE A 123 19.43 -10.04 5.02
N SER A 124 18.90 -11.20 4.60
CA SER A 124 18.47 -11.45 3.22
C SER A 124 17.13 -10.77 2.89
N VAL A 125 16.97 -9.52 3.31
CA VAL A 125 15.81 -8.66 3.05
C VAL A 125 16.27 -7.51 2.18
N PRO A 126 15.58 -7.22 1.06
CA PRO A 126 16.00 -6.16 0.17
C PRO A 126 15.93 -4.79 0.84
N TYR A 127 16.91 -3.94 0.53
CA TYR A 127 16.99 -2.57 0.99
C TYR A 127 15.96 -1.70 0.25
N GLU A 128 15.25 -0.87 1.01
CA GLU A 128 14.32 0.15 0.51
C GLU A 128 14.37 1.36 1.45
N GLU A 129 14.12 2.56 0.91
CA GLU A 129 14.11 3.82 1.69
C GLU A 129 13.09 3.83 2.84
N GLY A 130 12.07 2.96 2.80
CA GLY A 130 11.04 2.86 3.83
C GLY A 130 11.47 2.11 5.09
N TRP A 131 12.64 1.47 5.09
CA TRP A 131 13.13 0.71 6.24
C TRP A 131 13.83 1.57 7.28
N THR A 132 13.64 1.21 8.54
CA THR A 132 14.34 1.78 9.68
C THR A 132 14.77 0.64 10.60
N ALA A 133 15.97 0.73 11.17
CA ALA A 133 16.50 -0.29 12.07
C ALA A 133 16.76 0.31 13.46
N THR A 134 16.65 -0.56 14.46
CA THR A 134 17.00 -0.25 15.85
C THR A 134 17.74 -1.42 16.46
N VAL A 135 18.76 -1.14 17.26
CA VAL A 135 19.50 -2.11 18.08
C VAL A 135 19.21 -1.77 19.53
N ASP A 136 18.57 -2.68 20.26
CA ASP A 136 18.09 -2.47 21.64
C ASP A 136 17.24 -1.20 21.82
N GLY A 137 16.48 -0.85 20.78
CA GLY A 137 15.62 0.33 20.75
C GLY A 137 16.34 1.64 20.42
N GLN A 138 17.66 1.65 20.24
CA GLN A 138 18.39 2.80 19.71
C GLN A 138 18.41 2.79 18.18
N PRO A 139 18.21 3.93 17.49
CA PRO A 139 18.31 3.99 16.03
C PRO A 139 19.66 3.49 15.53
N ALA A 140 19.63 2.62 14.52
CA ALA A 140 20.82 2.09 13.87
C ALA A 140 20.77 2.38 12.37
N GLU A 141 21.93 2.66 11.79
CA GLU A 141 22.09 2.86 10.35
C GLU A 141 21.99 1.51 9.63
N ILE A 142 21.22 1.49 8.53
CA ILE A 142 21.11 0.33 7.66
C ILE A 142 22.11 0.50 6.54
N GLU A 143 22.99 -0.48 6.39
CA GLU A 143 23.95 -0.56 5.30
C GLU A 143 23.38 -1.38 4.15
N GLU A 144 23.42 -0.83 2.94
CA GLU A 144 23.13 -1.58 1.72
C GLU A 144 24.33 -2.44 1.35
N VAL A 145 24.14 -3.75 1.31
CA VAL A 145 25.20 -4.74 1.07
C VAL A 145 24.77 -5.73 -0.01
N ASN A 146 25.72 -6.39 -0.68
CA ASN A 146 25.41 -7.40 -1.72
C ASN A 146 24.39 -6.92 -2.78
N VAL A 147 24.57 -5.70 -3.31
CA VAL A 147 23.77 -5.09 -4.40
C VAL A 147 22.30 -4.84 -4.05
N GLY A 148 21.94 -4.84 -2.76
CA GLY A 148 20.59 -4.44 -2.35
C GLY A 148 19.99 -5.21 -1.18
N PHE A 149 20.79 -5.88 -0.37
CA PHE A 149 20.36 -6.43 0.92
C PHE A 149 20.72 -5.50 2.07
N MET A 150 20.21 -5.79 3.26
CA MET A 150 20.42 -4.96 4.45
C MET A 150 21.41 -5.60 5.42
N ALA A 151 22.30 -4.79 5.97
CA ALA A 151 23.08 -5.15 7.16
C ALA A 151 23.02 -4.03 8.20
N VAL A 152 23.23 -4.39 9.48
CA VAL A 152 23.28 -3.43 10.59
C VAL A 152 24.48 -3.76 11.47
N ARG A 153 25.18 -2.72 11.93
CA ARG A 153 26.27 -2.84 12.91
C ARG A 153 25.69 -3.14 14.29
N VAL A 154 26.13 -4.24 14.89
CA VAL A 154 25.70 -4.67 16.22
C VAL A 154 26.93 -4.85 17.12
N PRO A 155 26.94 -4.28 18.33
CA PRO A 155 28.04 -4.42 19.28
C PRO A 155 28.18 -5.87 19.80
N GLU A 156 29.25 -6.11 20.55
CA GLU A 156 29.48 -7.40 21.21
C GLU A 156 28.43 -7.68 22.30
N GLY A 157 27.99 -8.93 22.39
CA GLY A 157 26.98 -9.36 23.36
C GLY A 157 25.65 -9.76 22.73
N ALA A 158 24.63 -9.87 23.58
CA ALA A 158 23.28 -10.26 23.19
C ALA A 158 22.43 -9.01 22.95
N HIS A 159 21.94 -8.86 21.72
CA HIS A 159 21.21 -7.68 21.27
C HIS A 159 19.94 -8.06 20.52
N THR A 160 18.95 -7.18 20.59
CA THR A 160 17.71 -7.30 19.82
C THR A 160 17.71 -6.28 18.69
N VAL A 161 17.74 -6.76 17.46
CA VAL A 161 17.68 -5.94 16.25
C VAL A 161 16.25 -5.92 15.74
N ARG A 162 15.68 -4.73 15.57
CA ARG A 162 14.31 -4.54 15.11
C ARG A 162 14.30 -3.69 13.85
N PHE A 163 13.78 -4.25 12.78
CA PHE A 163 13.48 -3.53 11.54
C PHE A 163 12.00 -3.16 11.49
N SER A 164 11.73 -1.94 11.05
CA SER A 164 10.38 -1.42 10.85
C SER A 164 10.29 -0.73 9.48
N TYR A 165 9.29 -1.11 8.72
CA TYR A 165 8.96 -0.59 7.41
C TYR A 165 7.83 0.42 7.49
N MET A 166 7.99 1.52 6.77
CA MET A 166 6.93 2.49 6.54
C MET A 166 7.02 3.01 5.12
N THR A 167 5.93 2.85 4.36
CA THR A 167 5.88 3.24 2.95
C THR A 167 6.23 4.73 2.78
N PRO A 168 7.32 5.05 2.05
CA PRO A 168 7.67 6.43 1.77
C PRO A 168 6.55 7.08 0.96
N GLY A 169 6.24 8.34 1.27
CA GLY A 169 5.15 9.08 0.61
C GLY A 169 3.77 8.93 1.23
N LEU A 170 3.51 7.98 2.14
CA LEU A 170 2.22 7.90 2.85
C LEU A 170 1.96 9.17 3.68
N LYS A 171 3.02 9.70 4.32
CA LYS A 171 2.97 10.97 5.06
C LYS A 171 2.68 12.16 4.14
N ASN A 172 3.34 12.20 2.98
CA ASN A 172 3.19 13.27 1.99
C ASN A 172 1.77 13.26 1.39
N GLY A 173 1.26 12.07 1.06
CA GLY A 173 -0.11 11.88 0.58
C GLY A 173 -1.14 12.37 1.60
N CYS A 174 -0.97 11.98 2.87
CA CYS A 174 -1.83 12.46 3.96
C CYS A 174 -1.82 14.00 4.07
N LEU A 175 -0.64 14.62 3.99
CA LEU A 175 -0.50 16.08 4.03
C LEU A 175 -1.23 16.76 2.86
N ILE A 176 -1.09 16.22 1.64
CA ILE A 176 -1.78 16.72 0.45
C ILE A 176 -3.30 16.58 0.60
N THR A 177 -3.80 15.44 1.09
CA THR A 177 -5.22 15.23 1.34
C THR A 177 -5.78 16.22 2.36
N VAL A 178 -5.06 16.43 3.47
CA VAL A 178 -5.45 17.43 4.48
C VAL A 178 -5.46 18.85 3.88
N GLY A 179 -4.43 19.20 3.10
CA GLY A 179 -4.37 20.48 2.39
C GLY A 179 -5.55 20.67 1.43
N ALA A 180 -5.89 19.64 0.66
CA ALA A 180 -7.03 19.66 -0.26
C ALA A 180 -8.36 19.81 0.49
N LEU A 181 -8.53 19.13 1.62
CA LEU A 181 -9.72 19.26 2.47
C LEU A 181 -9.87 20.69 3.03
N VAL A 182 -8.77 21.31 3.48
CA VAL A 182 -8.77 22.69 3.97
C VAL A 182 -9.14 23.67 2.85
N LEU A 183 -8.54 23.51 1.67
CA LEU A 183 -8.87 24.34 0.50
C LEU A 183 -10.33 24.16 0.07
N PHE A 184 -10.83 22.93 0.08
CA PHE A 184 -12.22 22.63 -0.23
C PHE A 184 -13.18 23.25 0.78
N ALA A 185 -12.88 23.14 2.09
CA ALA A 185 -13.65 23.78 3.14
C ALA A 185 -13.65 25.31 3.01
N ALA A 186 -12.51 25.91 2.69
CA ALA A 186 -12.39 27.35 2.44
C ALA A 186 -13.20 27.79 1.22
N TYR A 187 -13.17 27.02 0.13
CA TYR A 187 -14.00 27.25 -1.05
C TYR A 187 -15.49 27.20 -0.72
N MET A 188 -15.94 26.14 -0.02
CA MET A 188 -17.33 25.99 0.40
C MET A 188 -17.78 27.12 1.31
N ALA A 189 -16.96 27.52 2.29
CA ALA A 189 -17.22 28.66 3.14
C ALA A 189 -17.32 29.98 2.33
N GLY A 190 -16.43 30.18 1.36
CA GLY A 190 -16.45 31.31 0.44
C GLY A 190 -17.73 31.35 -0.41
N VAL A 191 -18.15 30.23 -0.98
CA VAL A 191 -19.40 30.11 -1.75
C VAL A 191 -20.62 30.39 -0.89
N VAL A 192 -20.70 29.81 0.31
CA VAL A 192 -21.80 30.06 1.25
C VAL A 192 -21.84 31.53 1.68
N TRP A 193 -20.68 32.14 1.94
CA TRP A 193 -20.58 33.54 2.28
C TRP A 193 -20.98 34.46 1.12
N LEU A 194 -20.57 34.16 -0.12
CA LEU A 194 -20.98 34.91 -1.32
C LEU A 194 -22.48 34.79 -1.57
N ARG A 195 -23.06 33.59 -1.42
CA ARG A 195 -24.51 33.36 -1.52
C ARG A 195 -25.28 34.10 -0.42
N ARG A 196 -24.76 34.15 0.81
CA ARG A 196 -25.34 34.96 1.90
C ARG A 196 -25.24 36.46 1.64
N ARG A 197 -24.24 36.93 0.89
CA ARG A 197 -24.05 38.37 0.57
C ARG A 197 -24.75 38.83 -0.71
N ARG A 198 -25.12 37.93 -1.61
CA ARG A 198 -25.89 38.24 -2.84
C ARG A 198 -27.12 37.35 -2.95
N PRO A 199 -28.25 37.70 -2.30
CA PRO A 199 -29.53 37.05 -2.56
C PRO A 199 -30.12 37.36 -3.95
N GLU A 200 -29.57 38.34 -4.68
CA GLU A 200 -30.22 39.03 -5.80
C GLU A 200 -29.59 38.76 -7.19
N SER A 201 -29.02 37.58 -7.45
CA SER A 201 -28.50 37.31 -8.82
C SER A 201 -28.67 35.87 -9.30
N PHE A 202 -29.76 35.20 -8.91
CA PHE A 202 -30.16 33.94 -9.53
C PHE A 202 -31.68 33.71 -9.48
N LEU A 203 -32.46 34.75 -9.74
CA LEU A 203 -33.78 34.55 -10.34
C LEU A 203 -33.56 34.72 -11.84
N VAL A 204 -33.15 33.63 -12.51
CA VAL A 204 -33.47 33.52 -13.93
C VAL A 204 -34.99 33.48 -13.96
N GLU A 205 -35.61 34.60 -14.32
CA GLU A 205 -37.04 34.66 -14.57
C GLU A 205 -37.29 33.63 -15.68
N TYR A 206 -37.90 32.50 -15.32
CA TYR A 206 -38.29 31.43 -16.23
C TYR A 206 -39.76 31.67 -16.59
N PRO A 207 -40.07 32.52 -17.58
CA PRO A 207 -41.46 32.87 -17.92
C PRO A 207 -42.29 31.66 -18.37
N GLU A 208 -41.66 30.54 -18.73
CA GLU A 208 -42.34 29.27 -19.01
C GLU A 208 -42.67 28.47 -17.74
N GLY A 209 -41.91 28.64 -16.65
CA GLY A 209 -42.13 27.94 -15.39
C GLY A 209 -43.44 28.34 -14.72
N ASP A 210 -43.74 29.64 -14.69
CA ASP A 210 -45.00 30.15 -14.14
C ASP A 210 -46.21 29.72 -14.97
N ARG A 211 -46.07 29.67 -16.30
CA ARG A 211 -47.12 29.16 -17.20
C ARG A 211 -47.37 27.67 -17.01
N LEU A 212 -46.32 26.88 -16.79
CA LEU A 212 -46.43 25.46 -16.47
C LEU A 212 -47.10 25.26 -15.11
N ALA A 213 -46.71 26.04 -14.10
CA ALA A 213 -47.33 25.98 -12.77
C ALA A 213 -48.83 26.35 -12.82
N GLN A 214 -49.21 27.34 -13.63
CA GLN A 214 -50.62 27.68 -13.88
C GLN A 214 -51.36 26.53 -14.58
N ARG A 215 -50.79 25.93 -15.63
CA ARG A 215 -51.39 24.77 -16.31
C ARG A 215 -51.57 23.57 -15.37
N PHE A 216 -50.58 23.26 -14.54
CA PHE A 216 -50.70 22.17 -13.58
C PHE A 216 -51.77 22.46 -12.51
N ALA A 217 -51.94 23.72 -12.11
CA ALA A 217 -53.01 24.11 -11.19
C ALA A 217 -54.39 24.01 -11.85
N GLU A 218 -54.51 24.40 -13.12
CA GLU A 218 -55.74 24.28 -13.93
C GLU A 218 -56.11 22.81 -14.16
N ASP A 219 -55.16 21.97 -14.58
CA ASP A 219 -55.35 20.53 -14.79
C ASP A 219 -55.81 19.84 -13.50
N LYS A 220 -55.17 20.17 -12.37
CA LYS A 220 -55.55 19.63 -11.07
C LYS A 220 -56.96 20.06 -10.64
N ALA A 221 -57.32 21.33 -10.87
CA ALA A 221 -58.67 21.81 -10.58
C ALA A 221 -59.73 21.14 -11.48
N ALA A 222 -59.39 20.88 -12.74
CA ALA A 222 -60.28 20.16 -13.67
C ALA A 222 -60.46 18.69 -13.24
N GLU A 223 -59.39 18.04 -12.78
CA GLU A 223 -59.46 16.68 -12.24
C GLU A 223 -60.33 16.61 -10.98
N GLU A 224 -60.12 17.52 -10.01
CA GLU A 224 -60.91 17.59 -8.78
C GLU A 224 -62.40 17.85 -9.09
N ALA A 225 -62.72 18.72 -10.05
CA ALA A 225 -64.08 18.99 -10.48
C ALA A 225 -64.74 17.78 -11.16
N PHE A 226 -63.99 17.09 -12.02
CA PHE A 226 -64.46 15.86 -12.68
C PHE A 226 -64.76 14.76 -11.67
N LEU A 227 -63.87 14.55 -10.69
CA LEU A 227 -64.06 13.56 -9.63
C LEU A 227 -65.29 13.88 -8.78
N ALA A 228 -65.47 15.15 -8.39
CA ALA A 228 -66.65 15.56 -7.64
C ALA A 228 -67.97 15.35 -8.42
N GLU A 229 -67.99 15.66 -9.72
CA GLU A 229 -69.15 15.40 -10.58
C GLU A 229 -69.41 13.90 -10.76
N TRP A 230 -68.34 13.10 -10.92
CA TRP A 230 -68.42 11.65 -11.05
C TRP A 230 -68.94 11.01 -9.76
N GLU A 231 -68.43 11.39 -8.59
CA GLU A 231 -68.91 10.92 -7.28
C GLU A 231 -70.37 11.29 -7.05
N ALA A 232 -70.78 12.51 -7.40
CA ALA A 232 -72.17 12.93 -7.32
C ALA A 232 -73.09 12.06 -8.21
N ARG A 233 -72.65 11.73 -9.43
CA ARG A 233 -73.37 10.79 -10.32
C ARG A 233 -73.43 9.39 -9.74
N GLN A 234 -72.35 8.88 -9.14
CA GLN A 234 -72.35 7.56 -8.51
C GLN A 234 -73.31 7.52 -7.34
N GLN A 235 -73.29 8.53 -6.45
CA GLN A 235 -74.22 8.62 -5.33
C GLN A 235 -75.68 8.72 -5.80
N ALA A 236 -75.96 9.51 -6.83
CA ALA A 236 -77.30 9.60 -7.40
C ALA A 236 -77.76 8.27 -8.01
N ARG A 237 -76.86 7.54 -8.66
CA ARG A 237 -77.15 6.24 -9.28
C ARG A 237 -77.31 5.15 -8.23
N GLU A 238 -76.50 5.14 -7.17
CA GLU A 238 -76.69 4.25 -6.02
C GLU A 238 -77.97 4.55 -5.26
N ALA A 239 -78.33 5.83 -5.10
CA ALA A 239 -79.60 6.23 -4.47
C ALA A 239 -80.79 5.75 -5.31
N ALA A 240 -80.75 5.96 -6.63
CA ALA A 240 -81.78 5.46 -7.54
C ALA A 240 -81.83 3.92 -7.55
N PHE A 241 -80.68 3.24 -7.53
CA PHE A 241 -80.63 1.78 -7.43
C PHE A 241 -81.19 1.27 -6.10
N LYS A 242 -80.89 1.92 -4.98
CA LYS A 242 -81.47 1.58 -3.68
C LYS A 242 -82.97 1.87 -3.62
N GLU A 243 -83.45 2.91 -4.29
CA GLU A 243 -84.88 3.21 -4.40
C GLU A 243 -85.59 2.15 -5.25
N GLU A 244 -85.03 1.77 -6.41
CA GLU A 244 -85.55 0.68 -7.25
C GLU A 244 -85.44 -0.70 -6.58
N GLU A 245 -84.37 -0.97 -5.82
CA GLU A 245 -84.20 -2.21 -5.05
C GLU A 245 -85.16 -2.25 -3.86
N PHE A 246 -85.38 -1.12 -3.17
CA PHE A 246 -86.38 -0.99 -2.12
C PHE A 246 -87.79 -1.21 -2.66
N ASP A 247 -88.13 -0.61 -3.81
CA ASP A 247 -89.40 -0.83 -4.49
C ASP A 247 -89.56 -2.30 -4.95
N ARG A 248 -88.48 -2.93 -5.44
CA ARG A 248 -88.49 -4.37 -5.78
C ARG A 248 -88.68 -5.27 -4.56
N ILE A 249 -88.06 -4.96 -3.42
CA ILE A 249 -88.25 -5.69 -2.16
C ILE A 249 -89.68 -5.53 -1.63
N LEU A 250 -90.31 -4.36 -1.84
CA LEU A 250 -91.73 -4.15 -1.53
C LEU A 250 -92.66 -4.94 -2.46
N GLU A 251 -92.25 -5.23 -3.70
CA GLU A 251 -92.99 -6.08 -4.65
C GLU A 251 -92.73 -7.60 -4.47
N GLU A 252 -91.55 -8.02 -3.98
CA GLU A 252 -91.16 -9.43 -3.82
C GLU A 252 -91.73 -10.14 -2.56
N ASP A 253 -92.54 -9.47 -1.73
CA ASP A 253 -93.43 -10.13 -0.74
C ASP A 253 -94.68 -10.77 -1.41
N SER A 254 -94.63 -10.96 -2.74
CA SER A 254 -95.49 -11.90 -3.47
C SER A 254 -94.64 -12.88 -4.32
N PRO A 255 -94.81 -14.21 -4.15
CA PRO A 255 -93.77 -15.16 -4.52
C PRO A 255 -93.83 -15.58 -5.99
N SER A 256 -92.72 -15.41 -6.74
CA SER A 256 -92.14 -16.44 -7.62
C SER A 256 -90.97 -15.95 -8.51
N GLY A 257 -89.80 -16.61 -8.39
CA GLY A 257 -89.08 -17.16 -9.55
C GLY A 257 -87.92 -16.41 -10.23
N HIS A 258 -86.71 -16.93 -9.99
CA HIS A 258 -85.52 -17.04 -10.89
C HIS A 258 -84.63 -15.82 -11.22
N GLY A 259 -83.48 -15.79 -10.53
CA GLY A 259 -82.10 -15.69 -11.03
C GLY A 259 -81.83 -15.00 -12.38
N GLY A 260 -81.27 -13.79 -12.30
CA GLY A 260 -80.54 -13.14 -13.39
C GLY A 260 -79.15 -12.70 -12.91
N ASP A 261 -78.12 -12.96 -13.72
CA ASP A 261 -76.74 -12.55 -13.46
C ASP A 261 -76.63 -11.01 -13.35
N PRO A 262 -75.66 -10.49 -12.57
CA PRO A 262 -75.47 -9.04 -12.44
C PRO A 262 -75.08 -8.42 -13.79
N PRO A 263 -75.57 -7.21 -14.09
CA PRO A 263 -75.25 -6.51 -15.34
C PRO A 263 -73.75 -6.19 -15.41
N ALA A 264 -73.15 -6.41 -16.58
CA ALA A 264 -71.74 -6.16 -16.83
C ALA A 264 -71.36 -4.68 -16.62
N ASP A 265 -70.16 -4.46 -16.09
CA ASP A 265 -69.60 -3.12 -15.89
C ASP A 265 -69.50 -2.35 -17.23
N PRO A 266 -69.78 -1.03 -17.24
CA PRO A 266 -69.59 -0.22 -18.44
C PRO A 266 -68.10 -0.12 -18.79
N PRO A 267 -67.74 -0.04 -20.09
CA PRO A 267 -66.35 0.06 -20.50
C PRO A 267 -65.74 1.38 -20.03
N TYR A 268 -64.49 1.32 -19.55
CA TYR A 268 -63.72 2.49 -19.16
C TYR A 268 -63.61 3.46 -20.35
N PRO A 269 -63.93 4.76 -20.19
CA PRO A 269 -63.66 5.75 -21.22
C PRO A 269 -62.15 6.01 -21.29
N ASP A 270 -61.62 6.04 -22.51
CA ASP A 270 -60.20 6.31 -22.76
C ASP A 270 -59.80 7.71 -22.26
N PRO A 271 -58.59 7.86 -21.70
CA PRO A 271 -58.11 9.15 -21.22
C PRO A 271 -57.96 10.15 -22.39
N PRO A 272 -58.19 11.46 -22.15
CA PRO A 272 -58.12 12.46 -23.20
C PRO A 272 -56.73 12.54 -23.82
N GLU A 273 -56.67 12.55 -25.15
CA GLU A 273 -55.42 12.68 -25.91
C GLU A 273 -54.70 13.99 -25.53
N ARG A 274 -53.45 13.87 -25.05
CA ARG A 274 -52.55 15.00 -24.85
C ARG A 274 -52.20 15.63 -26.20
N SER A 275 -52.44 16.94 -26.33
CA SER A 275 -51.88 17.80 -27.39
C SER A 275 -50.67 18.59 -26.88
#